data_AF-A0A914S707-F1
#
_entry.id   AF-A0A914S707-F1
#
_cell.length_a   1.000
_cell.length_b   1.000
_cell.length_c   1.000
_cell.angle_alpha   90.00
_cell.angle_beta   90.00
_cell.angle_gamma   90.00
#
_symmetry.space_group_name_H-M   'P 1'
#
loop_
_entity.id
_entity.type
_entity.pdbx_description
1 polymer ?
#
loop_
_entity_poly.entity_id
_entity_poly.type
_entity_poly.pdbx_seq_one_letter_code
_entity_poly.pdbx_strand_id
1 'polypeptide(L)'
;MVSSTEEQLSECREVFCYFDSKGDERIGVAQVGDVLRALGQNPTDAEIRKCCAHWTDPAPFCYIYMSMVTDTRITFEDFVPIYQSVNKSKESHTLEEFVEGLSHFDK
;
A
#
# COMPACT_ATOMS: atom_id res chain seq x y z
N MET A 1 -16.30 11.24 11.52
CA MET A 1 -15.56 12.23 10.71
C MET A 1 -15.03 11.46 9.52
N VAL A 2 -15.63 11.63 8.35
CA VAL A 2 -15.15 11.00 7.11
C VAL A 2 -13.96 11.84 6.65
N SER A 3 -12.74 11.34 6.83
CA SER A 3 -11.53 11.98 6.29
C SER A 3 -11.63 11.93 4.76
N SER A 4 -11.50 13.06 4.08
CA SER A 4 -11.56 13.11 2.62
C SER A 4 -10.39 12.31 2.04
N THR A 5 -10.59 11.61 0.91
CA THR A 5 -9.55 10.81 0.25
C THR A 5 -8.27 11.61 -0.02
N GLU A 6 -8.38 12.92 -0.22
CA GLU A 6 -7.25 13.83 -0.42
C GLU A 6 -6.43 14.04 0.87
N GLU A 7 -7.08 14.17 2.02
CA GLU A 7 -6.42 14.28 3.33
C GLU A 7 -5.66 12.98 3.63
N GLN A 8 -6.28 11.83 3.36
CA GLN A 8 -5.64 10.53 3.52
C GLN A 8 -4.39 10.37 2.63
N LEU A 9 -4.45 10.83 1.38
CA LEU A 9 -3.30 10.78 0.47
C LEU A 9 -2.19 11.74 0.90
N SER A 10 -2.54 12.90 1.47
CA SER A 10 -1.58 13.83 2.04
C SER A 10 -0.83 13.20 3.22
N GLU A 11 -1.55 12.61 4.18
CA GLU A 11 -0.95 11.89 5.31
C GLU A 11 -0.08 10.71 4.83
N CYS A 12 -0.56 9.97 3.80
CA CYS A 12 0.22 8.91 3.16
C CYS A 12 1.55 9.43 2.61
N ARG A 13 1.55 10.59 1.96
CA ARG A 13 2.75 11.19 1.37
C ARG A 13 3.73 11.63 2.45
N GLU A 14 3.25 12.19 3.55
CA GLU A 14 4.09 12.59 4.68
C GLU A 14 4.79 11.41 5.33
N VAL A 15 4.05 10.32 5.60
CA VAL A 15 4.64 9.09 6.12
C VAL A 15 5.60 8.48 5.10
N PHE A 16 5.23 8.41 3.83
CA PHE A 16 6.11 7.90 2.78
C PHE A 16 7.45 8.66 2.73
N CYS A 17 7.39 9.99 2.79
CA CYS A 17 8.57 10.86 2.81
C CYS A 17 9.42 10.64 4.07
N TYR A 18 8.80 10.37 5.22
CA TYR A 18 9.53 10.03 6.45
C TYR A 18 10.41 8.79 6.30
N PHE A 19 10.00 7.81 5.48
CA PHE A 19 10.77 6.59 5.21
C PHE A 19 11.79 6.75 4.06
N ASP A 20 11.72 7.83 3.29
CA ASP A 20 12.69 8.14 2.24
C ASP A 20 14.01 8.64 2.84
N SER A 21 15.01 7.76 2.86
CA SER A 21 16.34 8.09 3.36
C SER A 21 17.24 8.83 2.36
N LYS A 22 16.89 8.89 1.06
CA LYS A 22 17.71 9.51 0.01
C LYS A 22 17.16 10.87 -0.46
N GLY A 23 15.90 11.20 -0.14
CA GLY A 23 15.24 12.44 -0.55
C GLY A 23 14.93 12.49 -2.05
N ASP A 24 14.80 11.33 -2.70
CA ASP A 24 14.46 11.16 -4.11
C ASP A 24 12.96 10.88 -4.33
N GLU A 25 12.14 11.01 -3.28
CA GLU A 25 10.72 10.66 -3.24
C GLU A 25 10.46 9.19 -3.56
N ARG A 26 11.37 8.32 -3.11
CA ARG A 26 11.26 6.87 -3.25
C ARG A 26 11.58 6.14 -1.96
N ILE A 27 10.97 4.98 -1.77
CA ILE A 27 11.29 4.07 -0.65
C ILE A 27 11.68 2.70 -1.19
N GLY A 28 12.49 1.95 -0.46
CA GLY A 28 12.79 0.58 -0.80
C GLY A 28 11.54 -0.30 -0.77
N VAL A 29 11.44 -1.28 -1.67
CA VAL A 29 10.31 -2.23 -1.70
C VAL A 29 10.12 -2.94 -0.35
N ALA A 30 11.22 -3.24 0.34
CA ALA A 30 11.18 -3.82 1.68
C ALA A 30 10.49 -2.93 2.73
N GLN A 31 10.53 -1.60 2.56
CA GLN A 31 9.94 -0.63 3.48
C GLN A 31 8.43 -0.46 3.26
N VAL A 32 7.88 -0.91 2.12
CA VAL A 32 6.45 -0.76 1.78
C VAL A 32 5.55 -1.32 2.88
N GLY A 33 5.90 -2.48 3.43
CA GLY A 33 5.15 -3.08 4.54
C GLY A 33 5.16 -2.22 5.80
N ASP A 34 6.29 -1.58 6.10
CA ASP A 34 6.43 -0.71 7.27
C ASP A 34 5.66 0.61 7.09
N VAL A 35 5.67 1.19 5.89
CA VAL A 35 4.86 2.37 5.56
C VAL A 35 3.38 2.07 5.70
N LEU A 36 2.89 0.94 5.16
CA LEU A 36 1.50 0.53 5.30
C LEU A 36 1.10 0.38 6.78
N ARG A 37 1.97 -0.20 7.61
CA ARG A 37 1.76 -0.34 9.05
C ARG A 37 1.77 1.00 9.79
N ALA A 38 2.66 1.92 9.39
CA ALA A 38 2.70 3.28 9.93
C ALA A 38 1.43 4.08 9.57
N LEU A 39 0.81 3.79 8.43
CA LEU A 39 -0.50 4.31 8.02
C LEU A 39 -1.68 3.58 8.68
N GLY A 40 -1.43 2.74 9.68
CA GLY A 40 -2.45 2.03 10.43
C GLY A 40 -3.11 0.87 9.66
N GLN A 41 -2.52 0.42 8.56
CA GLN A 41 -2.94 -0.78 7.84
C GLN A 41 -2.26 -2.01 8.45
N ASN A 42 -2.91 -3.18 8.39
CA ASN A 42 -2.33 -4.44 8.90
C ASN A 42 -2.20 -5.49 7.78
N PRO A 43 -1.49 -5.18 6.67
CA PRO A 43 -1.34 -6.15 5.59
C PRO A 43 -0.48 -7.33 6.04
N THR A 44 -0.84 -8.53 5.57
CA THR A 44 -0.02 -9.73 5.73
C THR A 44 1.21 -9.69 4.80
N ASP A 45 2.28 -10.41 5.15
CA ASP A 45 3.45 -10.50 4.28
C ASP A 45 3.14 -11.16 2.93
N ALA A 46 2.07 -11.95 2.83
CA ALA A 46 1.59 -12.50 1.57
C ALA A 46 0.96 -11.43 0.67
N GLU A 47 0.14 -10.54 1.24
CA GLU A 47 -0.46 -9.42 0.52
C GLU A 47 0.59 -8.41 0.05
N ILE A 48 1.54 -8.05 0.93
CA ILE A 48 2.66 -7.16 0.57
C ILE A 48 3.45 -7.77 -0.59
N ARG A 49 3.82 -9.06 -0.50
CA ARG A 49 4.54 -9.76 -1.58
C ARG A 49 3.75 -9.77 -2.89
N LYS A 50 2.43 -9.97 -2.84
CA LYS A 50 1.57 -9.95 -4.03
C LYS A 50 1.53 -8.56 -4.68
N CYS A 51 1.39 -7.50 -3.88
CA CYS A 51 1.37 -6.12 -4.36
C CYS A 51 2.74 -5.68 -4.90
N CYS A 52 3.82 -6.13 -4.27
CA CYS A 52 5.19 -5.81 -4.66
C CYS A 52 5.79 -6.81 -5.67
N ALA A 53 5.05 -7.82 -6.12
CA ALA A 53 5.55 -8.90 -6.97
C ALA A 53 6.20 -8.37 -8.26
N HIS A 54 5.62 -7.31 -8.84
CA HIS A 54 6.14 -6.66 -10.05
C HIS A 54 7.58 -6.12 -9.87
N TRP A 55 7.95 -5.76 -8.64
CA TRP A 55 9.26 -5.23 -8.28
C TRP A 55 10.21 -6.28 -7.71
N THR A 56 9.71 -7.50 -7.47
CA THR A 56 10.39 -8.56 -6.71
C THR A 56 10.44 -9.88 -7.46
N ASP A 57 10.41 -9.87 -8.80
CA ASP A 57 10.53 -11.08 -9.64
C ASP A 57 11.97 -11.34 -10.15
N PRO A 58 12.81 -12.07 -9.39
CA PRO A 58 14.02 -12.68 -9.92
C PRO A 58 13.77 -13.96 -10.69
N ALA A 59 14.35 -14.00 -11.89
CA ALA A 59 14.93 -15.23 -12.40
C ALA A 59 15.89 -15.82 -11.33
N PRO A 60 15.73 -17.10 -10.93
CA PRO A 60 16.29 -17.66 -9.69
C PRO A 60 17.81 -17.91 -9.67
N PHE A 61 18.59 -17.34 -10.59
CA PHE A 61 19.98 -17.76 -10.83
C PHE A 61 21.08 -16.72 -10.64
N CYS A 62 20.79 -15.54 -10.09
CA CYS A 62 21.80 -14.49 -9.93
C CYS A 62 22.03 -14.16 -8.46
N TYR A 63 23.21 -14.49 -7.91
CA TYR A 63 23.62 -14.09 -6.56
C TYR A 63 23.78 -12.56 -6.40
N ILE A 64 23.90 -11.82 -7.50
CA ILE A 64 23.90 -10.35 -7.54
C ILE A 64 22.48 -9.81 -7.31
N TYR A 65 21.45 -10.64 -7.54
CA TYR A 65 20.04 -10.26 -7.47
C TYR A 65 19.59 -9.90 -6.05
N MET A 66 20.13 -10.54 -5.02
CA MET A 66 19.80 -10.20 -3.63
C MET A 66 20.17 -8.73 -3.29
N SER A 67 21.29 -8.23 -3.84
CA SER A 67 21.74 -6.85 -3.64
C SER A 67 20.98 -5.82 -4.49
N MET A 68 20.36 -6.26 -5.60
CA MET A 68 19.54 -5.40 -6.47
C MET A 68 18.10 -5.28 -5.96
N VAL A 69 17.55 -6.36 -5.38
CA VAL A 69 16.23 -6.35 -4.73
C VAL A 69 16.20 -5.38 -3.55
N THR A 70 17.30 -5.28 -2.78
CA THR A 70 17.40 -4.32 -1.67
C THR A 70 17.53 -2.86 -2.10
N ASP A 71 17.98 -2.59 -3.34
CA ASP A 71 18.03 -1.21 -3.89
C ASP A 71 16.83 -0.92 -4.82
N THR A 72 15.93 -1.88 -5.02
CA THR A 72 14.70 -1.62 -5.77
C THR A 72 13.85 -0.67 -4.95
N ARG A 73 13.68 0.55 -5.47
CA ARG A 73 12.96 1.65 -4.83
C ARG A 73 11.75 2.03 -5.68
N ILE A 74 10.59 2.17 -5.05
CA ILE A 74 9.34 2.56 -5.71
C ILE A 74 9.02 4.02 -5.47
N THR A 75 8.32 4.66 -6.40
CA THR A 75 7.84 6.04 -6.24
C THR A 75 6.57 6.08 -5.40
N PHE A 76 6.19 7.27 -4.93
CA PHE A 76 4.89 7.46 -4.29
C PHE A 76 3.73 7.07 -5.23
N GLU A 77 3.82 7.39 -6.52
CA GLU A 77 2.79 7.05 -7.52
C GLU A 77 2.58 5.54 -7.66
N ASP A 78 3.67 4.76 -7.58
CA ASP A 78 3.62 3.29 -7.58
C ASP A 78 3.06 2.72 -6.26
N PHE A 79 3.22 3.46 -5.15
CA PHE A 79 2.73 3.07 -3.84
C PHE A 79 1.22 3.31 -3.67
N VAL A 80 0.65 4.36 -4.26
CA VAL A 80 -0.79 4.67 -4.17
C VAL A 80 -1.70 3.47 -4.50
N PRO A 81 -1.54 2.75 -5.63
CA PRO A 81 -2.40 1.60 -5.93
C PRO A 81 -2.22 0.45 -4.93
N ILE A 82 -1.02 0.29 -4.36
CA ILE A 82 -0.77 -0.71 -3.30
C ILE A 82 -1.54 -0.34 -2.03
N TYR A 83 -1.44 0.92 -1.59
CA TYR A 83 -2.17 1.45 -0.44
C TYR A 83 -3.69 1.30 -0.62
N GLN A 84 -4.23 1.68 -1.79
CA GLN A 84 -5.65 1.54 -2.09
C GLN A 84 -6.12 0.09 -2.07
N SER A 85 -5.33 -0.85 -2.61
CA SER A 85 -5.68 -2.28 -2.60
C SER A 85 -5.74 -2.85 -1.18
N VAL A 86 -4.83 -2.42 -0.30
CA VAL A 86 -4.81 -2.84 1.11
C VAL A 86 -5.94 -2.17 1.90
N ASN A 87 -6.15 -0.87 1.70
CA ASN A 87 -7.18 -0.10 2.41
C ASN A 87 -8.60 -0.55 2.05
N LYS A 88 -8.86 -0.96 0.79
CA LYS A 88 -10.14 -1.56 0.39
C LYS A 88 -10.44 -2.90 1.06
N SER A 89 -9.40 -3.67 1.44
CA SER A 89 -9.61 -4.88 2.26
C SER A 89 -10.00 -4.55 3.71
N LYS A 90 -9.86 -3.28 4.12
CA LYS A 90 -10.22 -2.74 5.43
C LYS A 90 -11.52 -1.95 5.43
N GLU A 91 -12.19 -1.75 4.28
CA GLU A 91 -13.60 -1.34 4.25
C GLU A 91 -14.44 -2.47 4.87
N SER A 92 -14.47 -2.48 6.20
CA SER A 92 -15.66 -2.89 6.93
C SER A 92 -16.77 -2.04 6.35
N HIS A 93 -17.61 -2.64 5.51
CA HIS A 93 -18.86 -2.04 5.08
C HIS A 93 -19.48 -1.35 6.29
N THR A 94 -19.71 -0.04 6.20
CA THR A 94 -20.46 0.59 7.27
C THR A 94 -21.86 -0.01 7.21
N LEU A 95 -22.54 -0.13 8.36
CA LEU A 95 -23.91 -0.65 8.39
C LEU A 95 -24.82 0.12 7.42
N GLU A 96 -24.51 1.39 7.13
CA GLU A 96 -25.23 2.21 6.17
C GLU A 96 -25.14 1.66 4.74
N GLU A 97 -23.97 1.20 4.29
CA GLU A 97 -23.83 0.60 2.95
C GLU A 97 -24.56 -0.75 2.82
N PHE A 98 -24.64 -1.51 3.92
CA PHE A 98 -25.38 -2.76 3.96
C PHE A 98 -26.90 -2.53 3.96
N VAL A 99 -27.38 -1.50 4.67
CA VAL A 99 -28.79 -1.10 4.70
C VAL A 99 -29.22 -0.52 3.35
N GLU A 100 -28.38 0.30 2.72
CA GLU A 100 -28.62 0.81 1.36
C GLU A 100 -28.64 -0.33 0.33
N GLY A 101 -27.74 -1.31 0.46
CA GLY A 101 -27.73 -2.51 -0.37
C GLY A 101 -29.01 -3.37 -0.24
N LEU A 102 -29.59 -3.45 0.96
CA LEU A 102 -30.84 -4.19 1.21
C LEU A 102 -32.10 -3.39 0.82
N SER A 103 -32.07 -2.06 0.92
CA SER A 103 -33.20 -1.19 0.55
C SER A 103 -33.56 -1.31 -0.94
N HIS A 104 -32.57 -1.62 -1.78
CA HIS A 104 -32.72 -1.77 -3.22
C HIS A 104 -33.43 -3.07 -3.65
N PHE A 105 -33.63 -4.03 -2.73
CA PHE A 105 -34.33 -5.29 -3.01
C PHE A 105 -35.82 -5.27 -2.64
N ASP A 106 -36.29 -4.29 -1.86
CA ASP A 106 -37.71 -4.15 -1.48
C ASP A 106 -38.42 -3.05 -2.30
N LYS A 107 -38.32 -3.15 -3.63
CA LYS A 107 -39.10 -2.30 -4.56
C LYS A 107 -39.79 -3.10 -5.65
#